data_AF-A0A3E2CS43-F1
#
_entry.id   AF-A0A3E2CS43-F1
#
_cell.length_a   1.000
_cell.length_b   1.000
_cell.length_c   1.000
_cell.angle_alpha   90.00
_cell.angle_beta   90.00
_cell.angle_gamma   90.00
#
_symmetry.space_group_name_H-M   'P 1'
#
loop_
_entity.id
_entity.type
_entity.pdbx_description
1 polymer ?
#
loop_
_entity_poly.entity_id
_entity_poly.type
_entity_poly.pdbx_seq_one_letter_code
_entity_poly.pdbx_strand_id
1 'polypeptide(L)'
;TAHNHGFAVDAPLDGPVQSPYGNGHFGRVLVSHIDLNDNVVEGLQCLDIPAFSVQYHPEAAAGPHDASYLFDRFVQLMRENTRKSK
;
A
#
# COMPACT_ATOMS: atom_id res chain seq x y z
N THR A 1 -2.85 13.19 5.99
CA THR A 1 -1.84 12.75 5.00
C THR A 1 -1.38 13.94 4.18
N ALA A 2 -0.26 13.85 3.46
CA ALA A 2 0.18 14.86 2.49
C ALA A 2 0.20 14.24 1.09
N HIS A 3 -0.41 14.93 0.11
CA HIS A 3 -0.66 14.40 -1.24
C HIS A 3 -0.08 15.34 -2.30
N ASN A 4 0.59 14.78 -3.32
CA ASN A 4 1.09 15.54 -4.47
C ASN A 4 1.26 14.61 -5.69
N HIS A 5 0.15 14.03 -6.16
CA HIS A 5 0.12 13.17 -7.35
C HIS A 5 -1.03 13.59 -8.29
N GLY A 6 -0.82 13.46 -9.59
CA GLY A 6 -1.81 13.77 -10.64
C GLY A 6 -2.40 12.55 -11.35
N PHE A 7 -2.01 11.34 -10.93
CA PHE A 7 -2.50 10.05 -11.42
C PHE A 7 -2.90 9.19 -10.23
N ALA A 8 -3.91 8.34 -10.40
CA ALA A 8 -4.37 7.40 -9.37
C ALA A 8 -4.42 5.98 -9.94
N VAL A 9 -4.33 4.98 -9.06
CA VAL A 9 -4.48 3.58 -9.45
C VAL A 9 -5.96 3.26 -9.62
N ASP A 10 -6.33 2.70 -10.77
CA ASP A 10 -7.64 2.09 -10.98
C ASP A 10 -7.63 0.65 -10.46
N ALA A 11 -8.33 0.39 -9.36
CA ALA A 11 -8.46 -0.92 -8.75
C ALA A 11 -9.85 -1.07 -8.11
N PRO A 12 -10.49 -2.26 -8.19
CA PRO A 12 -11.76 -2.49 -7.52
C PRO A 12 -11.65 -2.29 -6.01
N LEU A 13 -12.59 -1.52 -5.45
CA LEU A 13 -12.66 -1.26 -4.01
C LEU A 13 -13.25 -2.47 -3.25
N ASP A 14 -14.02 -3.31 -3.95
CA ASP A 14 -14.71 -4.47 -3.39
C ASP A 14 -13.82 -5.72 -3.42
N GLY A 15 -13.01 -5.86 -2.38
CA GLY A 15 -12.27 -7.08 -2.08
C GLY A 15 -11.02 -7.31 -2.93
N PRO A 16 -10.35 -8.47 -2.77
CA PRO A 16 -9.08 -8.73 -3.43
C PRO A 16 -9.24 -9.09 -4.91
N VAL A 17 -8.33 -8.59 -5.74
CA VAL A 17 -8.21 -8.93 -7.16
C VAL A 17 -6.86 -9.57 -7.47
N GLN A 18 -6.76 -10.30 -8.57
CA GLN A 18 -5.48 -10.81 -9.04
C GLN A 18 -4.62 -9.66 -9.58
N SER A 19 -3.31 -9.67 -9.27
CA SER A 19 -2.37 -8.70 -9.83
C SER A 19 -2.41 -8.75 -11.35
N PRO A 20 -2.55 -7.61 -12.04
CA PRO A 20 -2.69 -7.59 -13.51
C PRO A 20 -1.38 -7.96 -14.23
N TYR A 21 -0.23 -7.83 -13.55
CA TYR A 21 1.06 -8.13 -14.15
C TYR A 21 1.32 -9.65 -14.22
N GLY A 22 1.74 -10.13 -15.39
CA GLY A 22 2.22 -11.51 -15.57
C GLY A 22 1.19 -12.57 -15.20
N ASN A 23 -0.10 -12.34 -15.47
CA ASN A 23 -1.20 -13.25 -15.13
C ASN A 23 -1.30 -13.58 -13.62
N GLY A 24 -1.21 -12.58 -12.74
CA GLY A 24 -1.29 -12.79 -11.29
C GLY A 24 0.04 -13.13 -10.65
N HIS A 25 1.17 -12.73 -11.25
CA HIS A 25 2.51 -13.06 -10.74
C HIS A 25 2.69 -12.64 -9.27
N PHE A 26 2.19 -11.47 -8.88
CA PHE A 26 2.28 -10.99 -7.50
C PHE A 26 1.13 -11.44 -6.59
N GLY A 27 0.27 -12.36 -7.05
CA GLY A 27 -0.87 -12.86 -6.32
C GLY A 27 -2.00 -11.84 -6.16
N ARG A 28 -2.77 -11.99 -5.09
CA ARG A 28 -3.94 -11.17 -4.77
C ARG A 28 -3.53 -9.84 -4.15
N VAL A 29 -4.18 -8.78 -4.61
CA VAL A 29 -3.99 -7.39 -4.16
C VAL A 29 -5.35 -6.82 -3.77
N LEU A 30 -5.40 -6.04 -2.69
CA LEU A 30 -6.60 -5.27 -2.31
C LEU A 30 -6.28 -3.80 -2.07
N VAL A 31 -7.31 -2.98 -2.17
CA VAL A 31 -7.26 -1.57 -1.78
C VAL A 31 -7.28 -1.46 -0.26
N SER A 32 -6.25 -0.84 0.30
CA SER A 32 -6.07 -0.70 1.76
C SER A 32 -6.44 0.68 2.29
N HIS A 33 -6.36 1.70 1.43
CA HIS A 33 -6.69 3.09 1.74
C HIS A 33 -7.43 3.70 0.56
N ILE A 34 -8.45 4.50 0.88
CA ILE A 34 -9.29 5.21 -0.08
C ILE A 34 -9.36 6.66 0.39
N ASP A 35 -9.25 7.61 -0.53
CA ASP A 35 -9.46 9.03 -0.19
C ASP A 35 -10.93 9.29 0.13
N LEU A 36 -11.16 9.97 1.26
CA LEU A 36 -12.52 10.23 1.75
C LEU A 36 -13.27 11.32 0.95
N ASN A 37 -12.57 12.10 0.13
CA ASN A 37 -13.18 13.20 -0.62
C ASN A 37 -13.72 12.76 -1.98
N ASP A 38 -13.05 11.82 -2.66
CA ASP A 38 -13.38 11.44 -4.05
C ASP A 38 -13.35 9.93 -4.33
N ASN A 39 -13.04 9.09 -3.34
CA ASN A 39 -12.92 7.64 -3.44
C ASN A 39 -11.78 7.13 -4.34
N VAL A 40 -10.75 7.93 -4.63
CA VAL A 40 -9.56 7.39 -5.31
C VAL A 40 -8.73 6.46 -4.42
N VAL A 41 -8.00 5.54 -5.04
CA VAL A 41 -7.16 4.56 -4.36
C VAL A 41 -5.90 5.22 -3.80
N GLU A 42 -5.73 5.12 -2.48
CA GLU A 42 -4.62 5.73 -1.74
C GLU A 42 -3.60 4.72 -1.18
N GLY A 43 -3.86 3.43 -1.37
CA GLY A 43 -2.90 2.40 -0.97
C GLY A 43 -3.31 1.00 -1.33
N LEU A 44 -2.33 0.14 -1.57
CA LEU A 44 -2.53 -1.26 -1.96
C LEU A 44 -1.81 -2.19 -0.97
N GLN A 45 -2.37 -3.37 -0.78
CA GLN A 45 -1.74 -4.45 -0.02
C GLN A 45 -1.77 -5.75 -0.81
N CYS A 46 -0.62 -6.40 -0.93
CA CYS A 46 -0.53 -7.76 -1.42
C CYS A 46 -0.86 -8.74 -0.29
N LEU A 47 -1.62 -9.79 -0.59
CA LEU A 47 -2.00 -10.83 0.38
C LEU A 47 -1.06 -12.02 0.37
N ASP A 48 -0.47 -12.32 -0.78
CA ASP A 48 0.33 -13.52 -0.99
C ASP A 48 1.84 -13.25 -0.90
N ILE A 49 2.23 -11.96 -0.94
CA ILE A 49 3.62 -11.51 -0.74
C ILE A 49 3.67 -10.35 0.28
N PRO A 50 4.79 -10.18 1.01
CA PRO A 50 4.95 -9.16 2.05
C PRO A 50 5.24 -7.78 1.44
N ALA A 51 4.27 -7.24 0.71
CA ALA A 51 4.37 -5.94 0.03
C ALA A 51 3.11 -5.10 0.24
N PHE A 52 3.29 -3.80 0.42
CA PHE A 52 2.22 -2.80 0.47
C PHE A 52 2.75 -1.47 -0.08
N SER A 53 1.84 -0.58 -0.47
CA SER A 53 2.15 0.77 -0.91
C SER A 53 1.10 1.76 -0.43
N VAL A 54 1.48 3.04 -0.39
CA VAL A 54 0.58 4.18 -0.18
C VAL A 54 0.88 5.24 -1.23
N GLN A 55 -0.13 6.03 -1.57
CA GLN A 55 -0.05 7.07 -2.60
C GLN A 55 0.27 8.44 -2.01
N TYR A 56 -0.07 8.67 -0.74
CA TYR A 56 0.36 9.83 0.04
C TYR A 56 1.80 9.70 0.55
N HIS A 57 2.35 10.82 1.01
CA HIS A 57 3.69 10.95 1.59
C HIS A 57 3.67 10.70 3.11
N PRO A 58 4.07 9.51 3.61
CA PRO A 58 4.12 9.22 5.04
C PRO A 58 5.26 9.92 5.80
N GLU A 59 6.27 10.40 5.09
CA GLU A 59 7.46 11.10 5.62
C GLU A 59 7.18 12.54 6.07
N ALA A 60 6.06 13.12 5.63
CA ALA A 60 5.54 14.43 6.00
C ALA A 60 6.60 15.55 6.10
N ALA A 61 6.93 16.18 4.97
CA ALA A 61 7.75 17.40 4.92
C ALA A 61 7.18 18.41 3.89
N ALA A 62 6.12 19.19 4.17
CA ALA A 62 5.34 19.43 5.38
C ALA A 62 3.97 18.72 5.38
N GLY A 63 3.43 18.38 6.56
CA GLY A 63 2.12 17.73 6.71
C GLY A 63 1.98 17.03 8.08
N PRO A 64 0.81 16.46 8.40
CA PRO A 64 0.59 15.75 9.66
C PRO A 64 1.31 14.39 9.68
N HIS A 65 1.82 13.98 10.86
CA HIS A 65 2.59 12.75 11.05
C HIS A 65 1.74 11.46 11.15
N ASP A 66 0.46 11.53 10.82
CA ASP A 66 -0.54 10.45 11.01
C ASP A 66 -0.22 9.16 10.24
N ALA A 67 0.69 9.22 9.25
CA ALA A 67 1.09 8.11 8.40
C ALA A 67 2.45 7.49 8.76
N SER A 68 3.13 7.99 9.80
CA SER A 68 4.47 7.54 10.20
C SER A 68 4.54 6.05 10.58
N TYR A 69 3.44 5.46 11.08
CA TYR A 69 3.36 4.05 11.45
C TYR A 69 3.65 3.09 10.28
N LEU A 70 3.54 3.54 9.03
CA LEU A 70 3.85 2.74 7.85
C LEU A 70 5.34 2.39 7.77
N PHE A 71 6.22 3.25 8.31
CA PHE A 71 7.64 2.93 8.42
C PHE A 71 7.88 1.79 9.41
N ASP A 72 7.21 1.80 10.57
CA ASP A 72 7.29 0.72 11.55
C ASP A 72 6.76 -0.60 10.97
N ARG A 73 5.64 -0.54 10.23
CA ARG A 73 5.09 -1.69 9.50
C ARG A 73 6.09 -2.25 8.49
N PHE A 74 6.78 -1.38 7.74
CA PHE A 74 7.79 -1.81 6.77
C PHE A 74 8.99 -2.47 7.47
N VAL A 75 9.49 -1.90 8.57
CA VAL A 75 10.57 -2.49 9.38
C VAL A 75 10.16 -3.86 9.94
N GLN A 76 8.92 -4.00 10.39
CA GLN A 76 8.40 -5.29 10.87
C GLN A 76 8.40 -6.34 9.75
N LEU A 77 7.93 -6.01 8.54
CA LEU A 77 7.96 -6.93 7.40
C LEU A 77 9.38 -7.41 7.06
N MET A 78 10.37 -6.51 7.10
CA MET A 78 11.77 -6.88 6.87
C MET A 78 12.29 -7.87 7.93
N ARG A 79 11.97 -7.63 9.20
CA ARG A 79 12.36 -8.52 10.32
C ARG A 79 11.73 -9.90 10.20
N GLU A 80 10.45 -9.98 9.82
CA GLU A 80 9.74 -11.24 9.65
C GLU A 80 10.25 -12.06 8.46
N ASN A 81 10.56 -11.42 7.33
CA ASN A 81 11.16 -12.11 6.19
C ASN A 81 12.57 -12.64 6.49
N THR A 82 13.37 -11.89 7.24
CA THR A 82 14.72 -12.34 7.64
C THR A 82 14.66 -13.59 8.53
N ARG A 83 13.62 -13.72 9.37
CA ARG A 83 13.39 -14.90 10.21
C ARG A 83 12.91 -16.13 9.44
N LYS A 84 12.19 -15.96 8.33
CA LYS A 84 11.71 -17.08 7.49
C LYS A 84 12.80 -17.70 6.61
N SER A 85 13.85 -16.94 6.31
CA SER A 85 15.00 -17.42 5.51
C SER A 85 16.08 -18.13 6.34
N LYS A 86 15.87 -18.30 7.65
CA LYS A 86 16.71 -19.09 8.56
C LYS A 86 15.96 -20.37 8.95
#